data_AF-A0A5J5HTI7-F1
#
_entry.id   AF-A0A5J5HTI7-F1
#
_cell.length_a   1.000
_cell.length_b   1.000
_cell.length_c   1.000
_cell.angle_alpha   90.00
_cell.angle_beta   90.00
_cell.angle_gamma   90.00
#
_symmetry.space_group_name_H-M   'P 1'
#
loop_
_entity.id
_entity.type
_entity.pdbx_description
1 polymer ?
#
loop_
_entity_poly.entity_id
_entity_poly.type
_entity_poly.pdbx_seq_one_letter_code
_entity_poly.pdbx_strand_id
1 'polypeptide(L)'
;MTISASTLSTWLPPRRRAFVQTLALIVAAMLVSMLLSDPAHAQAADGVTSMAENIKTWLTGTFAKTIAVIAVVIVGFMFFTGRASLGLLVTVIVGIFIVFSAQWVVDTITGGA
;
A
#
# COMPACT_ATOMS: atom_id res chain seq x y z
N MET A 1 55.62 -37.71 -2.04
CA MET A 1 54.58 -37.03 -1.23
C MET A 1 54.24 -35.76 -1.97
N THR A 2 53.15 -35.69 -2.75
CA THR A 2 51.77 -35.50 -2.26
C THR A 2 50.77 -36.11 -3.25
N ILE A 3 49.89 -37.02 -2.81
CA ILE A 3 48.78 -37.52 -3.64
C ILE A 3 47.55 -36.70 -3.27
N SER A 4 47.06 -35.95 -4.25
CA SER A 4 45.97 -34.99 -4.17
C SER A 4 44.63 -35.65 -3.85
N ALA A 5 43.75 -34.92 -3.16
CA ALA A 5 42.40 -35.33 -2.74
C ALA A 5 41.41 -35.62 -3.88
N SER A 6 41.85 -35.60 -5.14
CA SER A 6 41.01 -35.85 -6.32
C SER A 6 40.66 -37.33 -6.53
N THR A 7 41.36 -38.25 -5.87
CA THR A 7 41.20 -39.71 -6.06
C THR A 7 39.94 -40.31 -5.40
N LEU A 8 39.28 -39.57 -4.50
CA LEU A 8 38.08 -40.06 -3.77
C LEU A 8 36.75 -39.75 -4.47
N SER A 9 36.77 -39.00 -5.57
CA SER A 9 35.55 -38.61 -6.30
C SER A 9 35.15 -39.61 -7.41
N THR A 10 35.86 -40.71 -7.59
CA THR A 10 35.64 -41.60 -8.74
C THR A 10 34.63 -42.73 -8.49
N TRP A 11 34.16 -42.91 -7.25
CA TRP A 11 33.37 -44.09 -6.84
C TRP A 11 31.91 -43.83 -6.48
N LEU A 12 31.26 -42.82 -7.09
CA LEU A 12 29.82 -42.60 -6.92
C LEU A 12 29.10 -42.73 -8.28
N PRO A 13 28.10 -43.63 -8.40
CA PRO A 13 27.43 -43.88 -9.66
C PRO A 13 26.75 -42.59 -10.18
N PRO A 14 26.81 -42.32 -11.50
CA PRO A 14 26.37 -41.04 -12.08
C PRO A 14 24.90 -40.72 -11.79
N ARG A 15 24.04 -41.74 -11.61
CA ARG A 15 22.60 -41.56 -11.30
C ARG A 15 22.35 -40.96 -9.89
N ARG A 16 23.19 -41.27 -8.90
CA ARG A 16 23.05 -40.69 -7.54
C ARG A 16 23.56 -39.26 -7.48
N ARG A 17 24.58 -38.91 -8.26
CA ARG A 17 25.12 -37.54 -8.34
C ARG A 17 24.13 -36.56 -8.96
N ALA A 18 23.47 -36.96 -10.04
CA ALA A 18 22.42 -36.15 -10.67
C ALA A 18 21.24 -35.91 -9.70
N PHE A 19 20.81 -36.94 -8.96
CA PHE A 19 19.71 -36.82 -7.99
C PHE A 19 20.07 -35.93 -6.79
N VAL A 20 21.29 -36.04 -6.27
CA VAL A 20 21.75 -35.19 -5.15
C VAL A 20 21.98 -33.75 -5.63
N GLN A 21 22.43 -33.54 -6.87
CA GLN A 21 22.57 -32.20 -7.46
C GLN A 21 21.20 -31.56 -7.74
N THR A 22 20.22 -32.28 -8.27
CA THR A 22 18.86 -31.74 -8.43
C THR A 22 18.21 -31.46 -7.08
N LEU A 23 18.38 -32.34 -6.09
CA LEU A 23 17.89 -32.10 -4.73
C LEU A 23 18.56 -30.88 -4.10
N ALA A 24 19.88 -30.73 -4.24
CA ALA A 24 20.62 -29.58 -3.73
C ALA A 24 20.21 -28.27 -4.42
N LEU A 25 19.94 -28.31 -5.73
CA LEU A 25 19.42 -27.15 -6.48
C LEU A 25 17.99 -26.79 -6.09
N ILE A 26 17.12 -27.78 -5.84
CA ILE A 26 15.75 -27.54 -5.36
C ILE A 26 15.77 -26.94 -3.96
N VAL A 27 16.60 -27.51 -3.07
CA VAL A 27 16.79 -26.97 -1.72
C VAL A 27 17.28 -25.55 -1.87
N ALA A 28 18.40 -25.29 -2.55
CA ALA A 28 18.97 -23.96 -2.84
C ALA A 28 17.95 -22.98 -3.42
N ALA A 29 17.09 -23.42 -4.34
CA ALA A 29 16.03 -22.59 -4.89
C ALA A 29 14.99 -22.22 -3.83
N MET A 30 14.62 -23.14 -2.92
CA MET A 30 13.67 -22.84 -1.83
C MET A 30 14.19 -21.79 -0.84
N LEU A 31 15.46 -21.86 -0.39
CA LEU A 31 16.00 -20.83 0.51
C LEU A 31 16.23 -19.48 -0.18
N VAL A 32 16.51 -19.47 -1.49
CA VAL A 32 16.51 -18.23 -2.27
C VAL A 32 15.09 -17.68 -2.41
N SER A 33 14.08 -18.53 -2.66
CA SER A 33 12.67 -18.13 -2.67
C SER A 33 12.15 -17.65 -1.32
N MET A 34 12.71 -18.12 -0.19
CA MET A 34 12.39 -17.59 1.15
C MET A 34 13.01 -16.22 1.40
N LEU A 35 14.21 -15.95 0.87
CA LEU A 35 14.89 -14.66 0.98
C LEU A 35 14.31 -13.59 0.02
N LEU A 36 13.79 -14.03 -1.12
CA LEU A 36 13.05 -13.19 -2.08
C LEU A 36 11.52 -13.32 -1.90
N SER A 37 11.07 -13.85 -0.75
CA SER A 37 9.66 -13.95 -0.45
C SER A 37 9.13 -12.55 -0.17
N ASP A 38 8.70 -11.87 -1.25
CA ASP A 38 7.69 -10.83 -1.15
C ASP A 38 6.50 -11.45 -0.41
N PRO A 39 5.96 -10.82 0.64
CA PRO A 39 4.86 -11.38 1.39
C PRO A 39 3.72 -11.70 0.43
N ALA A 40 3.44 -13.01 0.27
CA ALA A 40 2.38 -13.50 -0.57
C ALA A 40 1.08 -12.77 -0.20
N HIS A 41 0.50 -12.08 -1.18
CA HIS A 41 -0.79 -11.42 -1.10
C HIS A 41 -1.91 -12.42 -0.76
N ALA A 42 -2.05 -12.77 0.52
CA ALA A 42 -3.13 -13.57 1.07
C ALA A 42 -4.33 -12.67 1.50
N GLN A 43 -4.62 -11.60 0.76
CA GLN A 43 -5.61 -10.55 1.12
C GLN A 43 -7.04 -10.80 0.57
N ALA A 44 -7.46 -12.04 0.33
CA ALA A 44 -8.83 -12.30 -0.16
C ALA A 44 -9.91 -12.16 0.95
N ALA A 45 -9.54 -12.19 2.24
CA ALA A 45 -10.40 -11.81 3.37
C ALA A 45 -10.38 -10.30 3.66
N ASP A 46 -9.54 -9.55 2.94
CA ASP A 46 -9.27 -8.13 3.10
C ASP A 46 -10.01 -7.27 2.06
N GLY A 47 -10.86 -7.85 1.21
CA GLY A 47 -11.59 -7.07 0.21
C GLY A 47 -12.40 -5.93 0.83
N VAL A 48 -13.09 -6.15 1.96
CA VAL A 48 -13.89 -5.11 2.61
C VAL A 48 -13.02 -4.06 3.29
N THR A 49 -11.97 -4.47 4.01
CA THR A 49 -11.03 -3.56 4.67
C THR A 49 -10.22 -2.75 3.65
N SER A 50 -9.77 -3.39 2.57
CA SER A 50 -9.14 -2.77 1.40
C SER A 50 -10.07 -1.77 0.73
N MET A 51 -11.35 -2.11 0.52
CA MET A 51 -12.32 -1.14 -0.01
C MET A 51 -12.54 0.04 0.94
N ALA A 52 -12.63 -0.19 2.25
CA ALA A 52 -12.79 0.85 3.24
C ALA A 52 -11.58 1.81 3.29
N GLU A 53 -10.35 1.28 3.29
CA GLU A 53 -9.12 2.08 3.24
C GLU A 53 -8.95 2.81 1.90
N ASN A 54 -9.37 2.18 0.79
CA ASN A 54 -9.35 2.83 -0.52
C ASN A 54 -10.35 4.02 -0.52
N ILE A 55 -11.59 3.81 -0.07
CA ILE A 55 -12.59 4.89 0.07
C ILE A 55 -12.09 6.01 0.98
N LYS A 56 -11.50 5.67 2.13
CA LYS A 56 -10.87 6.65 3.03
C LYS A 56 -9.82 7.47 2.29
N THR A 57 -8.92 6.81 1.56
CA THR A 57 -7.87 7.46 0.75
C THR A 57 -8.45 8.40 -0.31
N TRP A 58 -9.54 8.02 -0.97
CA TRP A 58 -10.25 8.90 -1.91
C TRP A 58 -10.90 10.10 -1.22
N LEU A 59 -11.52 9.89 -0.05
CA LEU A 59 -12.22 10.93 0.71
C LEU A 59 -11.29 11.90 1.45
N THR A 60 -10.08 11.48 1.81
CA THR A 60 -9.11 12.34 2.52
C THR A 60 -7.99 12.86 1.63
N GLY A 61 -7.78 12.22 0.47
CA GLY A 61 -6.71 12.56 -0.46
C GLY A 61 -7.07 13.67 -1.47
N THR A 62 -6.33 13.65 -2.59
CA THR A 62 -6.38 14.69 -3.63
C THR A 62 -7.75 14.84 -4.28
N PHE A 63 -8.54 13.76 -4.35
CA PHE A 63 -9.86 13.79 -4.96
C PHE A 63 -10.84 14.69 -4.20
N ALA A 64 -10.98 14.49 -2.88
CA ALA A 64 -11.82 15.35 -2.05
C ALA A 64 -11.35 16.81 -2.06
N LYS A 65 -10.03 17.05 -2.07
CA LYS A 65 -9.46 18.39 -2.21
C LYS A 65 -9.88 19.05 -3.53
N THR A 66 -9.90 18.29 -4.63
CA THR A 66 -10.32 18.79 -5.94
C THR A 66 -11.79 19.23 -5.93
N ILE A 67 -12.67 18.41 -5.34
CA ILE A 67 -14.09 18.76 -5.20
C ILE A 67 -14.28 20.02 -4.36
N ALA A 68 -13.55 20.15 -3.25
CA ALA A 68 -13.63 21.32 -2.40
C ALA A 68 -13.19 22.60 -3.13
N VAL A 69 -12.11 22.55 -3.90
CA VAL A 69 -11.66 23.69 -4.71
C VAL A 69 -12.72 24.10 -5.73
N ILE A 70 -13.33 23.14 -6.43
CA ILE A 70 -14.40 23.42 -7.39
C ILE A 70 -15.58 24.12 -6.69
N ALA A 71 -16.00 23.63 -5.52
CA ALA A 71 -17.08 24.25 -4.75
C ALA A 71 -16.76 25.70 -4.37
N VAL A 72 -15.54 25.99 -3.90
CA VAL A 72 -15.10 27.35 -3.57
C VAL A 72 -15.11 28.25 -4.81
N VAL A 73 -14.65 27.75 -5.97
CA VAL A 73 -14.64 28.51 -7.23
C VAL A 73 -16.07 28.87 -7.66
N ILE A 74 -17.01 27.93 -7.58
CA ILE A 74 -18.42 28.18 -7.92
C ILE A 74 -19.02 29.25 -6.99
N VAL A 75 -18.76 29.16 -5.69
CA VAL A 75 -19.25 30.11 -4.70
C VAL A 75 -18.63 31.50 -4.90
N GLY A 76 -17.33 31.56 -5.19
CA GLY A 76 -16.65 32.81 -5.53
C GLY A 76 -17.25 33.47 -6.78
N PHE A 77 -17.55 32.68 -7.81
CA PHE A 77 -18.22 33.19 -9.00
C PHE A 77 -19.64 33.69 -8.68
N MET A 78 -20.38 32.94 -7.86
CA MET A 78 -21.73 33.34 -7.43
C MET A 78 -21.73 34.62 -6.58
N PHE A 79 -20.66 34.86 -5.82
CA PHE A 79 -20.45 36.10 -5.08
C PHE A 79 -20.21 37.29 -6.01
N PHE A 80 -19.41 37.13 -7.07
CA PHE A 80 -19.20 38.19 -8.06
C PHE A 80 -20.44 38.55 -8.88
N THR A 81 -21.33 37.59 -9.14
CA THR A 81 -22.61 37.88 -9.81
C THR A 81 -23.63 38.61 -8.93
N GLY A 82 -23.28 38.92 -7.67
CA GLY A 82 -24.17 39.58 -6.71
C GLY A 82 -25.32 38.69 -6.21
N ARG A 83 -25.30 37.39 -6.55
CA ARG A 83 -26.36 36.43 -6.22
C ARG A 83 -26.09 35.62 -4.95
N ALA A 84 -24.86 35.65 -4.42
CA ALA A 84 -24.52 35.02 -3.14
C ALA A 84 -24.42 36.04 -2.01
N SER A 85 -24.85 35.62 -0.82
CA SER A 85 -24.69 36.39 0.42
C SER A 85 -23.37 36.04 1.11
N LEU A 86 -22.88 36.94 1.97
CA LEU A 86 -21.75 36.66 2.88
C LEU A 86 -22.01 35.41 3.73
N GLY A 87 -23.27 35.17 4.12
CA GLY A 87 -23.65 33.95 4.84
C GLY A 87 -23.36 32.69 4.05
N LEU A 88 -23.69 32.65 2.76
CA LEU A 88 -23.39 31.50 1.89
C LEU A 88 -21.88 31.23 1.83
N LEU A 89 -21.07 32.28 1.66
CA LEU A 89 -19.62 32.15 1.64
C LEU A 89 -19.08 31.55 2.95
N VAL A 90 -19.51 32.09 4.10
CA VAL A 90 -19.06 31.61 5.42
C VAL A 90 -19.48 30.16 5.64
N THR A 91 -20.72 29.79 5.32
CA THR A 91 -21.19 28.40 5.51
C THR A 91 -20.37 27.39 4.72
N VAL A 92 -19.96 27.74 3.49
CA VAL A 92 -19.13 26.87 2.65
C VAL A 92 -17.71 26.74 3.20
N ILE A 93 -17.09 27.84 3.62
CA ILE A 93 -15.74 27.83 4.21
C ILE A 93 -15.73 26.98 5.50
N VAL A 94 -16.74 27.17 6.36
CA VAL A 94 -16.87 26.38 7.60
C VAL A 94 -17.09 24.89 7.28
N GLY A 95 -17.92 24.57 6.29
CA GLY A 95 -18.13 23.18 5.87
C GLY A 95 -16.84 22.51 5.39
N ILE A 96 -16.05 23.21 4.58
CA ILE A 96 -14.73 22.73 4.12
C ILE A 96 -13.79 22.50 5.31
N PHE A 97 -13.72 23.44 6.25
CA PHE A 97 -12.89 23.29 7.44
C PHE A 97 -13.25 22.02 8.23
N ILE A 98 -14.54 21.78 8.47
CA ILE A 98 -15.01 20.58 9.18
C ILE A 98 -14.63 19.29 8.46
N VAL A 99 -14.82 19.22 7.13
CA VAL A 99 -14.52 18.01 6.34
C VAL A 99 -13.03 17.67 6.40
N PHE A 100 -12.14 18.65 6.25
CA PHE A 100 -10.70 18.38 6.25
C PHE A 100 -10.10 18.23 7.66
N SER A 101 -10.72 18.78 8.70
CA SER A 101 -10.31 18.56 10.09
C SER A 101 -10.77 17.21 10.66
N ALA A 102 -11.66 16.48 9.97
CA ALA A 102 -12.31 15.28 10.50
C ALA A 102 -11.33 14.19 10.96
N GLN A 103 -10.24 13.92 10.22
CA GLN A 103 -9.26 12.91 10.62
C GLN A 103 -8.63 13.24 11.97
N TRP A 104 -8.10 14.45 12.13
CA TRP A 104 -7.47 14.88 13.38
C TRP A 104 -8.43 14.78 14.57
N VAL A 105 -9.70 15.17 14.38
CA VAL A 105 -10.73 15.06 15.43
C VAL A 105 -10.96 13.60 15.81
N VAL A 106 -11.12 12.71 14.82
CA VAL A 106 -11.35 11.27 15.07
C VAL A 106 -10.13 10.65 15.75
N ASP A 107 -8.92 10.95 15.29
CA ASP A 107 -7.67 10.44 15.87
C ASP A 107 -7.51 10.88 17.34
N THR A 108 -7.82 12.15 17.64
CA THR A 108 -7.79 12.68 19.01
C THR A 108 -8.81 11.98 19.92
N ILE A 109 -9.98 11.61 19.39
CA ILE A 109 -11.04 10.92 20.15
C ILE A 109 -10.72 9.44 20.37
N THR A 110 -10.09 8.78 19.40
CA THR A 110 -9.75 7.35 19.48
C THR A 110 -8.45 7.08 20.24
N GLY A 111 -7.74 8.12 20.70
CA GLY A 111 -6.49 8.01 21.45
C GLY A 111 -5.25 7.87 20.56
N GLY A 112 -5.35 8.28 19.29
CA GLY A 112 -4.22 8.35 18.37
C GLY A 112 -3.26 9.48 18.76
N ALA A 113 -2.09 9.08 19.25
CA ALA A 113 -0.88 9.91 19.34
C ALA A 113 0.14 9.41 18.31
#